data_AF-A0A9R1RDT3-F1
#
_entry.id   AF-A0A9R1RDT3-F1
#
_cell.length_a   1.000
_cell.length_b   1.000
_cell.length_c   1.000
_cell.angle_alpha   90.00
_cell.angle_beta   90.00
_cell.angle_gamma   90.00
#
_symmetry.space_group_name_H-M   'P 1'
#
loop_
_entity.id
_entity.type
_entity.pdbx_description
1 polymer ?
#
loop_
_entity_poly.entity_id
_entity_poly.type
_entity_poly.pdbx_seq_one_letter_code
_entity_poly.pdbx_strand_id
1 'polypeptide(L)'
;MTFGSVIERNVAQPLMRLVTMGGAPILQQLHLEERLLRRTSDNWCIVNDGTAPPTIVMGVSGKVSELVEIRPVLRDHVPVVRRFSGGGTVIVDQGTVFVTFICNKTAIAGLQPFPRDIMSWTGQLYGKVFRGFGEFHLRENDYAFDHRKFGGNAQSITKDRWVHHTSFLWDYDVKNMGYLKNPQRAPEYRQARDHSDFLCRMNEYMPSRSVFTEGITAALGDHFTVQHTELETALPEDHDDFMPSTKVLSPQDLQDIISSKEPPTLVRRCSSNIFGSLGAVAW
;
A
#
# COMPACT_ATOMS: atom_id res chain seq x y z
N MET A 1 11.38 -49.21 28.37
CA MET A 1 11.51 -48.38 27.15
C MET A 1 11.34 -46.94 27.57
N THR A 2 12.44 -46.20 27.61
CA THR A 2 12.51 -44.79 28.01
C THR A 2 11.92 -43.93 26.89
N PHE A 3 10.91 -43.13 27.23
CA PHE A 3 10.41 -42.07 26.36
C PHE A 3 11.54 -41.05 26.19
N GLY A 4 12.04 -40.91 24.95
CA GLY A 4 12.99 -39.86 24.61
C GLY A 4 12.30 -38.51 24.74
N SER A 5 12.77 -37.68 25.68
CA SER A 5 12.44 -36.27 25.70
C SER A 5 12.93 -35.66 24.39
N VAL A 6 12.01 -35.17 23.57
CA VAL A 6 12.36 -34.27 22.47
C VAL A 6 12.98 -33.04 23.12
N ILE A 7 14.29 -32.90 22.98
CA ILE A 7 15.00 -31.67 23.33
C ILE A 7 14.45 -30.61 22.40
N GLU A 8 13.52 -29.78 22.88
CA GLU A 8 13.20 -28.50 22.26
C GLU A 8 14.51 -27.71 22.23
N ARG A 9 15.16 -27.71 21.06
CA ARG A 9 16.27 -26.80 20.82
C ARG A 9 15.69 -25.40 20.98
N ASN A 10 16.12 -24.71 22.03
CA ASN A 10 15.85 -23.30 22.24
C ASN A 10 16.59 -22.52 21.14
N VAL A 11 16.04 -22.53 19.92
CA VAL A 11 16.57 -21.76 18.80
C VAL A 11 16.25 -20.32 19.14
N ALA A 12 17.27 -19.50 19.32
CA ALA A 12 17.11 -18.07 19.56
C ALA A 12 16.18 -17.49 18.48
N GLN A 13 15.13 -16.79 18.90
CA GLN A 13 14.23 -16.12 17.98
C GLN A 13 15.03 -15.14 17.12
N PRO A 14 14.74 -15.04 15.81
CA PRO A 14 15.39 -14.05 14.96
C PRO A 14 15.14 -12.63 15.47
N LEU A 15 16.10 -11.74 15.22
CA LEU A 15 15.96 -10.32 15.51
C LEU A 15 14.98 -9.66 14.53
N MET A 16 14.08 -8.84 15.05
CA MET A 16 13.24 -7.91 14.30
C MET A 16 13.57 -6.49 14.73
N ARG A 17 14.10 -5.67 13.81
CA ARG A 17 14.35 -4.26 14.04
C ARG A 17 13.08 -3.47 13.82
N LEU A 18 12.59 -2.79 14.85
CA LEU A 18 11.39 -1.97 14.81
C LEU A 18 11.76 -0.49 14.64
N VAL A 19 11.26 0.12 13.57
CA VAL A 19 11.38 1.55 13.28
C VAL A 19 9.99 2.17 13.34
N THR A 20 9.83 3.23 14.13
CA THR A 20 8.59 4.00 14.23
C THR A 20 8.80 5.40 13.65
N MET A 21 7.95 5.79 12.70
CA MET A 21 8.01 7.07 12.01
C MET A 21 6.76 7.89 12.35
N GLY A 22 6.95 9.17 12.69
CA GLY A 22 5.87 10.08 13.08
C GLY A 22 5.20 10.80 11.89
N GLY A 23 4.83 10.07 10.84
CA GLY A 23 4.13 10.63 9.69
C GLY A 23 5.03 11.02 8.52
N ALA A 24 6.06 10.23 8.26
CA ALA A 24 6.99 10.49 7.16
C ALA A 24 6.27 10.47 5.78
N PRO A 25 6.73 11.27 4.80
CA PRO A 25 6.21 11.21 3.45
C PRO A 25 6.28 9.79 2.87
N ILE A 26 5.19 9.32 2.26
CA ILE A 26 5.07 7.92 1.83
C ILE A 26 6.13 7.53 0.80
N LEU A 27 6.61 8.49 0.00
CA LEU A 27 7.72 8.27 -0.91
C LEU A 27 9.00 7.90 -0.16
N GLN A 28 9.32 8.61 0.93
CA GLN A 28 10.50 8.35 1.76
C GLN A 28 10.39 6.96 2.41
N GLN A 29 9.21 6.61 2.94
CA GLN A 29 8.97 5.27 3.50
C GLN A 29 9.16 4.19 2.43
N LEU A 30 8.58 4.33 1.24
CA LEU A 30 8.71 3.32 0.18
C LEU A 30 10.15 3.18 -0.32
N HIS A 31 10.92 4.28 -0.37
CA HIS A 31 12.36 4.23 -0.69
C HIS A 31 13.16 3.49 0.39
N LEU A 32 12.86 3.75 1.66
CA LEU A 32 13.44 3.03 2.79
C LEU A 32 13.11 1.54 2.70
N GLU A 33 11.85 1.17 2.50
CA GLU A 33 11.41 -0.22 2.37
C GLU A 33 12.15 -0.94 1.24
N GLU A 34 12.26 -0.30 0.08
CA GLU A 34 12.92 -0.87 -1.09
C GLU A 34 14.44 -1.04 -0.87
N ARG A 35 15.09 -0.05 -0.25
CA ARG A 35 16.51 -0.13 0.12
C ARG A 35 16.74 -1.22 1.14
N LEU A 36 15.94 -1.27 2.20
CA LEU A 36 16.04 -2.29 3.24
C LEU A 36 15.82 -3.68 2.64
N LEU A 37 14.84 -3.88 1.76
CA LEU A 37 14.58 -5.15 1.07
C LEU A 37 15.76 -5.59 0.18
N ARG A 38 16.42 -4.66 -0.51
CA ARG A 38 17.44 -4.98 -1.54
C ARG A 38 18.89 -4.95 -1.04
N ARG A 39 19.18 -4.22 0.04
CA ARG A 39 20.56 -3.94 0.48
C ARG A 39 20.90 -4.42 1.89
N THR A 40 19.94 -4.97 2.63
CA THR A 40 20.20 -5.50 3.99
C THR A 40 19.84 -6.99 4.08
N SER A 41 20.26 -7.63 5.16
CA SER A 41 19.85 -9.00 5.53
C SER A 41 19.10 -9.06 6.85
N ASP A 42 18.85 -7.93 7.51
CA ASP A 42 18.11 -7.89 8.77
C ASP A 42 16.61 -8.05 8.55
N ASN A 43 15.84 -8.44 9.58
CA ASN A 43 14.38 -8.36 9.52
C ASN A 43 13.93 -7.02 10.10
N TRP A 44 12.94 -6.41 9.45
CA TRP A 44 12.45 -5.07 9.78
C TRP A 44 10.94 -5.06 9.95
N CYS A 45 10.49 -4.34 10.96
CA CYS A 45 9.13 -3.86 11.12
C CYS A 45 9.16 -2.34 11.08
N ILE A 46 8.42 -1.72 10.16
CA ILE A 46 8.31 -0.26 10.06
C ILE A 46 6.87 0.09 10.36
N VAL A 47 6.65 1.00 11.30
CA VAL A 47 5.34 1.59 11.58
C VAL A 47 5.43 3.07 11.25
N ASN A 48 4.59 3.56 10.33
CA ASN A 48 4.52 4.99 10.03
C ASN A 48 3.12 5.53 10.37
N ASP A 49 3.09 6.52 11.24
CA ASP A 49 1.89 7.12 11.76
C ASP A 49 1.40 8.28 10.89
N GLY A 50 0.82 7.93 9.73
CA GLY A 50 0.35 8.93 8.77
C GLY A 50 1.29 9.20 7.62
N THR A 51 0.80 10.03 6.71
CA THR A 51 1.65 10.66 5.70
C THR A 51 1.02 11.95 5.20
N ALA A 52 1.84 12.91 4.77
CA ALA A 52 1.38 14.12 4.13
C ALA A 52 2.31 14.50 2.96
N PRO A 53 1.78 15.11 1.88
CA PRO A 53 0.35 15.36 1.61
C PRO A 53 -0.41 14.07 1.20
N PRO A 54 -1.76 14.11 1.07
CA PRO A 54 -2.52 13.00 0.49
C PRO A 54 -1.92 12.57 -0.84
N THR A 55 -1.64 11.28 -1.00
CA THR A 55 -0.86 10.73 -2.11
C THR A 55 -1.51 9.45 -2.63
N ILE A 56 -1.61 9.33 -3.96
CA ILE A 56 -2.04 8.08 -4.61
C ILE A 56 -0.84 7.17 -4.74
N VAL A 57 -0.95 5.94 -4.25
CA VAL A 57 0.09 4.91 -4.34
C VAL A 57 -0.41 3.74 -5.19
N MET A 58 0.18 3.59 -6.37
CA MET A 58 -0.14 2.57 -7.35
C MET A 58 0.85 1.42 -7.32
N GLY A 59 0.37 0.18 -7.49
CA GLY A 59 1.23 -0.99 -7.66
C GLY A 59 2.06 -0.92 -8.95
N VAL A 60 3.16 -1.68 -8.99
CA VAL A 60 4.16 -1.64 -10.08
C VAL A 60 3.55 -1.88 -11.47
N SER A 61 2.54 -2.76 -11.58
CA SER A 61 1.84 -3.12 -12.81
C SER A 61 0.58 -2.30 -13.09
N GLY A 62 0.20 -1.39 -12.17
CA GLY A 62 -1.01 -0.58 -12.30
C GLY A 62 -0.94 0.38 -13.48
N LYS A 63 -2.05 0.53 -14.21
CA LYS A 63 -2.18 1.51 -15.29
C LYS A 63 -2.97 2.71 -14.78
N VAL A 64 -2.37 3.90 -14.83
CA VAL A 64 -2.98 5.16 -14.40
C VAL A 64 -4.36 5.33 -15.02
N SER A 65 -4.45 5.10 -16.34
CA SER A 65 -5.68 5.35 -17.08
C SER A 65 -6.87 4.47 -16.69
N GLU A 66 -6.61 3.32 -16.05
CA GLU A 66 -7.61 2.36 -15.56
C GLU A 66 -7.96 2.58 -14.08
N LEU A 67 -7.08 3.21 -13.30
CA LEU A 67 -7.15 3.22 -11.82
C LEU A 67 -7.29 4.62 -11.21
N VAL A 68 -6.97 5.68 -11.96
CA VAL A 68 -6.89 7.05 -11.45
C VAL A 68 -7.79 7.99 -12.24
N GLU A 69 -8.52 8.85 -11.53
CA GLU A 69 -9.24 9.98 -12.11
C GLU A 69 -8.29 11.14 -12.37
N ILE A 70 -7.64 11.13 -13.54
CA ILE A 70 -6.49 11.98 -13.85
C ILE A 70 -6.82 13.48 -13.78
N ARG A 71 -7.99 13.90 -14.28
CA ARG A 71 -8.37 15.33 -14.32
C ARG A 71 -8.51 15.93 -12.91
N PRO A 72 -9.28 15.34 -11.97
CA PRO A 72 -9.29 15.76 -10.58
C PRO A 72 -7.89 15.75 -9.93
N VAL A 73 -7.10 14.71 -10.16
CA VAL A 73 -5.75 14.58 -9.60
C VAL A 73 -4.82 15.72 -10.03
N LEU A 74 -4.83 16.07 -11.33
CA LEU A 74 -4.05 17.19 -11.86
C LEU A 74 -4.53 18.54 -11.31
N ARG A 75 -5.85 18.75 -11.24
CA ARG A 75 -6.45 19.98 -10.69
C ARG A 75 -6.03 20.21 -9.24
N ASP A 76 -6.09 19.15 -8.43
CA ASP A 76 -5.88 19.22 -6.99
C ASP A 76 -4.42 18.96 -6.59
N HIS A 77 -3.53 18.78 -7.57
CA HIS A 77 -2.09 18.56 -7.40
C HIS A 77 -1.76 17.36 -6.49
N VAL A 78 -2.58 16.30 -6.56
CA VAL A 78 -2.38 15.08 -5.76
C VAL A 78 -1.22 14.26 -6.34
N PRO A 79 -0.15 13.98 -5.57
CA PRO A 79 0.96 13.18 -6.07
C PRO A 79 0.53 11.75 -6.41
N VAL A 80 1.11 11.20 -7.48
CA VAL A 80 0.92 9.80 -7.89
C VAL A 80 2.26 9.08 -7.84
N VAL A 81 2.38 8.12 -6.91
CA VAL A 81 3.58 7.29 -6.72
C VAL A 81 3.32 5.91 -7.30
N ARG A 82 4.23 5.41 -8.15
CA ARG A 82 4.29 4.01 -8.53
C ARG A 82 5.30 3.30 -7.63
N ARG A 83 4.82 2.41 -6.77
CA ARG A 83 5.66 1.65 -5.83
C ARG A 83 6.28 0.42 -6.48
N PHE A 84 7.34 -0.08 -5.86
CA PHE A 84 8.10 -1.26 -6.30
C PHE A 84 7.35 -2.60 -6.11
N SER A 85 6.33 -2.64 -5.24
CA SER A 85 5.55 -3.85 -4.93
C SER A 85 4.33 -4.02 -5.84
N GLY A 86 3.78 -5.24 -5.85
CA GLY A 86 2.54 -5.56 -6.57
C GLY A 86 1.29 -5.02 -5.85
N GLY A 87 0.11 -5.50 -6.24
CA GLY A 87 -1.17 -5.14 -5.60
C GLY A 87 -1.88 -3.93 -6.21
N GLY A 88 -2.97 -3.51 -5.57
CA GLY A 88 -3.87 -2.47 -6.08
C GLY A 88 -3.38 -1.03 -5.92
N THR A 89 -4.28 -0.08 -6.18
CA THR A 89 -4.05 1.36 -5.96
C THR A 89 -4.81 1.82 -4.74
N VAL A 90 -4.19 2.65 -3.92
CA VAL A 90 -4.79 3.29 -2.75
C VAL A 90 -4.49 4.79 -2.78
N ILE A 91 -5.30 5.57 -2.08
CA ILE A 91 -4.93 6.93 -1.65
C ILE A 91 -4.65 6.88 -0.16
N VAL A 92 -3.60 7.58 0.26
CA VAL A 92 -3.13 7.59 1.64
C VAL A 92 -2.87 9.01 2.10
N ASP A 93 -3.06 9.25 3.38
CA ASP A 93 -2.98 10.58 4.01
C ASP A 93 -2.68 10.44 5.52
N GLN A 94 -2.87 11.51 6.30
CA GLN A 94 -2.71 11.46 7.76
C GLN A 94 -3.73 10.52 8.42
N GLY A 95 -4.82 10.15 7.75
CA GLY A 95 -5.75 9.11 8.21
C GLY A 95 -5.20 7.69 8.07
N THR A 96 -4.05 7.49 7.41
CA THR A 96 -3.51 6.16 7.11
C THR A 96 -2.39 5.77 8.07
N VAL A 97 -2.47 4.60 8.69
CA VAL A 97 -1.37 4.01 9.46
C VAL A 97 -0.73 2.89 8.64
N PHE A 98 0.59 2.87 8.56
CA PHE A 98 1.31 1.86 7.78
C PHE A 98 2.04 0.89 8.70
N VAL A 99 2.02 -0.38 8.33
CA VAL A 99 2.88 -1.40 8.93
C VAL A 99 3.54 -2.19 7.82
N THR A 100 4.87 -2.28 7.86
CA THR A 100 5.65 -3.02 6.87
C THR A 100 6.53 -4.05 7.55
N PHE A 101 6.44 -5.30 7.11
CA PHE A 101 7.35 -6.37 7.49
C PHE A 101 8.29 -6.68 6.32
N ILE A 102 9.60 -6.61 6.56
CA ILE A 102 10.64 -7.03 5.61
C ILE A 102 11.39 -8.18 6.27
N CYS A 103 11.31 -9.38 5.72
CA CYS A 103 11.83 -10.58 6.36
C CYS A 103 12.66 -11.43 5.41
N ASN A 104 13.64 -12.12 5.97
CA ASN A 104 14.26 -13.26 5.29
C ASN A 104 13.23 -14.39 5.15
N LYS A 105 13.32 -15.17 4.07
CA LYS A 105 12.43 -16.31 3.85
C LYS A 105 12.53 -17.37 4.96
N THR A 106 13.64 -17.39 5.70
CA THR A 106 13.89 -18.31 6.81
C THR A 106 13.56 -17.71 8.18
N ALA A 107 13.12 -16.45 8.25
CA ALA A 107 12.89 -15.75 9.52
C ALA A 107 11.70 -16.32 10.30
N ILE A 108 10.73 -16.92 9.63
CA ILE A 108 9.57 -17.54 10.28
C ILE A 108 9.56 -19.02 9.92
N ALA A 109 9.67 -19.87 10.94
CA ALA A 109 9.71 -21.31 10.77
C ALA A 109 8.47 -21.82 10.03
N GLY A 110 8.68 -22.59 8.96
CA GLY A 110 7.62 -23.20 8.16
C GLY A 110 6.92 -22.27 7.16
N LEU A 111 7.18 -20.96 7.20
CA LEU A 111 6.58 -20.01 6.26
C LEU A 111 7.24 -20.14 4.88
N GLN A 112 6.42 -20.40 3.86
CA GLN A 112 6.87 -20.32 2.48
C GLN A 112 6.74 -18.87 1.98
N PRO A 113 7.69 -18.34 1.20
CA PRO A 113 7.65 -16.95 0.73
C PRO A 113 6.67 -16.80 -0.46
N PHE A 114 5.41 -17.22 -0.28
CA PHE A 114 4.33 -17.04 -1.24
C PHE A 114 3.29 -16.06 -0.68
N PRO A 115 2.56 -15.35 -1.56
CA PRO A 115 1.61 -14.33 -1.11
C PRO A 115 0.62 -14.82 -0.05
N ARG A 116 0.04 -16.00 -0.26
CA ARG A 116 -0.97 -16.59 0.64
C ARG A 116 -0.40 -16.95 2.02
N ASP A 117 0.78 -17.54 2.07
CA ASP A 117 1.43 -17.93 3.32
C ASP A 117 1.84 -16.72 4.15
N ILE A 118 2.39 -15.69 3.49
CA ILE A 118 2.71 -14.40 4.12
C ILE A 118 1.42 -13.74 4.65
N MET A 119 0.35 -13.68 3.85
CA MET A 119 -0.95 -13.14 4.27
C MET A 119 -1.54 -13.91 5.47
N SER A 120 -1.41 -15.24 5.48
CA SER A 120 -1.89 -16.07 6.58
C SER A 120 -1.15 -15.77 7.88
N TRP A 121 0.18 -15.65 7.81
CA TRP A 121 1.01 -15.31 8.97
C TRP A 121 0.69 -13.92 9.50
N THR A 122 0.62 -12.90 8.63
CA THR A 122 0.25 -11.54 9.06
C THR A 122 -1.18 -11.47 9.58
N GLY A 123 -2.11 -12.23 8.99
CA GLY A 123 -3.48 -12.35 9.49
C GLY A 123 -3.53 -12.91 10.92
N GLN A 124 -2.71 -13.91 11.25
CA GLN A 124 -2.60 -14.44 12.61
C GLN A 124 -1.98 -13.44 13.58
N LEU A 125 -0.94 -12.71 13.14
CA LEU A 125 -0.32 -11.65 13.93
C LEU A 125 -1.33 -10.54 14.24
N TYR A 126 -1.98 -9.98 13.22
CA TYR A 126 -2.99 -8.93 13.39
C TYR A 126 -4.22 -9.41 14.15
N GLY A 127 -4.61 -10.69 14.04
CA GLY A 127 -5.68 -11.27 14.85
C GLY A 127 -5.41 -11.21 16.36
N LYS A 128 -4.14 -11.20 16.78
CA LYS A 128 -3.76 -10.96 18.18
C LYS A 128 -3.86 -9.47 18.53
N VAL A 129 -3.37 -8.61 17.64
CA VAL A 129 -3.40 -7.14 17.80
C VAL A 129 -4.83 -6.61 17.96
N PHE A 130 -5.76 -7.15 17.17
CA PHE A 130 -7.16 -6.72 17.14
C PHE A 130 -8.08 -7.47 18.11
N ARG A 131 -7.53 -8.39 18.92
CA ARG A 131 -8.31 -9.17 19.88
C ARG A 131 -8.99 -8.24 20.89
N GLY A 132 -10.32 -8.27 20.92
CA GLY A 132 -11.13 -7.46 21.84
C GLY A 132 -11.55 -6.09 21.31
N PHE A 133 -11.15 -5.70 20.09
CA PHE A 133 -11.56 -4.44 19.47
C PHE A 133 -12.65 -4.61 18.40
N GLY A 134 -12.65 -5.72 17.65
CA GLY A 134 -13.67 -6.05 16.65
C GLY A 134 -13.50 -7.46 16.08
N GLU A 135 -14.46 -7.94 15.28
CA GLU A 135 -14.35 -9.25 14.61
C GLU A 135 -13.40 -9.15 13.41
N PHE A 136 -12.12 -9.38 13.66
CA PHE A 136 -11.08 -9.32 12.65
C PHE A 136 -11.13 -10.51 11.68
N HIS A 137 -11.08 -10.22 10.39
CA HIS A 137 -10.97 -11.22 9.34
C HIS A 137 -9.90 -10.87 8.31
N LEU A 138 -9.18 -11.90 7.88
CA LEU A 138 -8.49 -11.92 6.59
C LEU A 138 -9.49 -12.35 5.50
N ARG A 139 -9.81 -11.44 4.57
CA ARG A 139 -10.72 -11.68 3.44
C ARG A 139 -9.96 -11.46 2.13
N GLU A 140 -9.64 -12.55 1.43
CA GLU A 140 -8.78 -12.50 0.24
C GLU A 140 -7.43 -11.81 0.54
N ASN A 141 -7.23 -10.58 0.07
CA ASN A 141 -6.02 -9.77 0.28
C ASN A 141 -6.25 -8.59 1.22
N ASP A 142 -7.40 -8.54 1.91
CA ASP A 142 -7.82 -7.43 2.75
C ASP A 142 -7.95 -7.84 4.21
N TYR A 143 -7.77 -6.87 5.10
CA TYR A 143 -8.20 -6.98 6.49
C TYR A 143 -9.52 -6.24 6.68
N ALA A 144 -10.46 -6.92 7.33
CA ALA A 144 -11.82 -6.44 7.53
C ALA A 144 -12.24 -6.63 8.99
N PHE A 145 -13.02 -5.67 9.49
CA PHE A 145 -13.85 -5.87 10.68
C PHE A 145 -15.24 -6.26 10.16
N ASP A 146 -15.74 -7.40 10.62
CA ASP A 146 -16.99 -7.99 10.13
C ASP A 146 -16.93 -8.22 8.59
N HIS A 147 -17.60 -7.34 7.83
CA HIS A 147 -17.65 -7.34 6.37
C HIS A 147 -17.16 -6.04 5.74
N ARG A 148 -16.53 -5.16 6.53
CA ARG A 148 -16.04 -3.86 6.10
C ARG A 148 -14.51 -3.82 6.14
N LYS A 149 -13.91 -3.50 4.99
CA LYS A 149 -12.46 -3.42 4.83
C LYS A 149 -11.89 -2.22 5.57
N PHE A 150 -10.78 -2.41 6.26
CA PHE A 150 -10.00 -1.32 6.84
C PHE A 150 -8.49 -1.45 6.58
N GLY A 151 -8.00 -2.61 6.13
CA GLY A 151 -6.60 -2.83 5.78
C GLY A 151 -6.44 -3.33 4.34
N GLY A 152 -5.51 -2.74 3.60
CA GLY A 152 -5.12 -3.17 2.25
C GLY A 152 -3.66 -3.61 2.21
N ASN A 153 -3.37 -4.70 1.51
CA ASN A 153 -2.06 -5.34 1.53
C ASN A 153 -1.38 -5.35 0.16
N ALA A 154 -0.06 -5.26 0.17
CA ALA A 154 0.77 -5.47 -1.01
C ALA A 154 2.11 -6.08 -0.62
N GLN A 155 2.72 -6.80 -1.58
CA GLN A 155 3.92 -7.59 -1.34
C GLN A 155 4.91 -7.48 -2.51
N SER A 156 6.18 -7.67 -2.19
CA SER A 156 7.24 -7.97 -3.17
C SER A 156 8.09 -9.10 -2.62
N ILE A 157 8.31 -10.13 -3.44
CA ILE A 157 9.05 -11.34 -3.06
C ILE A 157 10.28 -11.43 -3.96
N THR A 158 11.44 -11.56 -3.32
CA THR A 158 12.73 -11.82 -3.96
C THR A 158 13.16 -13.26 -3.65
N LYS A 159 14.32 -13.67 -4.16
CA LYS A 159 14.84 -15.03 -3.95
C LYS A 159 14.97 -15.42 -2.47
N ASP A 160 15.41 -14.49 -1.64
CA ASP A 160 15.79 -14.77 -0.25
C ASP A 160 15.00 -13.98 0.79
N ARG A 161 14.26 -12.96 0.34
CA ARG A 161 13.57 -12.01 1.23
C ARG A 161 12.23 -11.58 0.64
N TRP A 162 11.33 -11.14 1.48
CA TRP A 162 10.05 -10.59 1.08
C TRP A 162 9.71 -9.35 1.89
N VAL A 163 8.87 -8.50 1.32
CA VAL A 163 8.19 -7.42 2.02
C VAL A 163 6.69 -7.62 1.94
N HIS A 164 6.01 -7.34 3.04
CA HIS A 164 4.57 -7.19 3.13
C HIS A 164 4.27 -5.88 3.82
N HIS A 165 3.61 -4.97 3.12
CA HIS A 165 3.15 -3.72 3.71
C HIS A 165 1.64 -3.64 3.70
N THR A 166 1.12 -3.08 4.79
CA THR A 166 -0.30 -2.87 5.02
C THR A 166 -0.55 -1.39 5.22
N SER A 167 -1.54 -0.85 4.53
CA SER A 167 -2.13 0.45 4.83
C SER A 167 -3.44 0.23 5.57
N PHE A 168 -3.53 0.74 6.79
CA PHE A 168 -4.73 0.72 7.63
C PHE A 168 -5.42 2.07 7.59
N LEU A 169 -6.74 2.05 7.37
CA LEU A 169 -7.61 3.22 7.43
C LEU A 169 -7.93 3.55 8.89
N TRP A 170 -6.99 4.20 9.59
CA TRP A 170 -7.29 4.76 10.92
C TRP A 170 -8.46 5.72 10.82
N ASP A 171 -8.37 6.61 9.83
CA ASP A 171 -9.42 7.50 9.37
C ASP A 171 -9.25 7.69 7.85
N TYR A 172 -10.17 8.39 7.18
CA TYR A 172 -10.08 8.71 5.74
C TYR A 172 -11.06 9.82 5.33
N ASP A 173 -10.63 10.71 4.44
CA ASP A 173 -11.55 11.65 3.79
C ASP A 173 -12.26 10.96 2.61
N VAL A 174 -13.59 10.99 2.59
CA VAL A 174 -14.39 10.45 1.47
C VAL A 174 -14.07 11.17 0.16
N LYS A 175 -13.70 12.46 0.20
CA LYS A 175 -13.29 13.22 -0.98
C LYS A 175 -12.08 12.61 -1.67
N ASN A 176 -11.12 12.10 -0.89
CA ASN A 176 -9.92 11.45 -1.40
C ASN A 176 -10.24 10.18 -2.20
N MET A 177 -11.34 9.48 -1.86
CA MET A 177 -11.79 8.31 -2.61
C MET A 177 -12.23 8.64 -4.04
N GLY A 178 -12.63 9.90 -4.29
CA GLY A 178 -13.02 10.39 -5.62
C GLY A 178 -11.87 10.49 -6.63
N TYR A 179 -10.61 10.34 -6.21
CA TYR A 179 -9.47 10.33 -7.12
C TYR A 179 -9.21 8.94 -7.75
N LEU A 180 -9.88 7.90 -7.25
CA LEU A 180 -9.66 6.53 -7.71
C LEU A 180 -10.86 6.03 -8.51
N LYS A 181 -10.56 5.30 -9.58
CA LYS A 181 -11.57 4.56 -10.35
C LYS A 181 -11.95 3.28 -9.61
N ASN A 182 -13.18 2.81 -9.84
CA ASN A 182 -13.54 1.47 -9.42
C ASN A 182 -12.68 0.45 -10.17
N PRO A 183 -11.98 -0.46 -9.47
CA PRO A 183 -11.13 -1.44 -10.12
C PRO A 183 -11.98 -2.44 -10.92
N GLN A 184 -11.50 -2.86 -12.09
CA GLN A 184 -12.17 -3.89 -12.90
C GLN A 184 -12.31 -5.23 -12.17
N ARG A 185 -11.41 -5.50 -11.21
CA ARG A 185 -11.46 -6.66 -10.33
C ARG A 185 -11.54 -6.16 -8.89
N ALA A 186 -12.70 -6.36 -8.28
CA ALA A 186 -12.94 -6.16 -6.86
C ALA A 186 -13.03 -7.53 -6.17
N PRO A 187 -12.72 -7.62 -4.87
CA PRO A 187 -12.91 -8.85 -4.12
C PRO A 187 -14.40 -9.22 -4.08
N GLU A 188 -14.70 -10.51 -4.08
CA GLU A 188 -16.07 -11.03 -4.20
C GLU A 188 -16.95 -10.55 -3.03
N TYR A 189 -16.38 -10.53 -1.82
CA TYR A 189 -17.07 -10.08 -0.61
C TYR A 189 -17.41 -8.57 -0.61
N ARG A 190 -16.87 -7.77 -1.56
CA ARG A 190 -17.33 -6.39 -1.74
C ARG A 190 -18.80 -6.32 -2.11
N GLN A 191 -19.32 -7.32 -2.83
CA GLN A 191 -20.74 -7.39 -3.23
C GLN A 191 -21.22 -6.11 -3.91
N ALA A 192 -20.38 -5.52 -4.77
CA ALA A 192 -20.62 -4.27 -5.50
C ALA A 192 -20.97 -3.04 -4.63
N ARG A 193 -20.73 -3.08 -3.31
CA ARG A 193 -20.87 -1.94 -2.41
C ARG A 193 -19.94 -0.79 -2.82
N ASP A 194 -20.42 0.43 -2.60
CA ASP A 194 -19.59 1.62 -2.75
C ASP A 194 -18.53 1.71 -1.64
N HIS A 195 -17.68 2.74 -1.68
CA HIS A 195 -16.62 2.88 -0.69
C HIS A 195 -17.14 3.14 0.72
N SER A 196 -18.24 3.88 0.90
CA SER A 196 -18.84 4.18 2.20
C SER A 196 -19.39 2.93 2.88
N ASP A 197 -20.00 2.03 2.12
CA ASP A 197 -20.60 0.80 2.66
C ASP A 197 -19.59 -0.35 2.79
N PHE A 198 -18.49 -0.28 2.03
CA PHE A 198 -17.46 -1.31 2.01
C PHE A 198 -16.33 -1.06 3.01
N LEU A 199 -16.00 0.20 3.29
CA LEU A 199 -14.90 0.55 4.18
C LEU A 199 -15.39 0.83 5.61
N CYS A 200 -14.50 0.69 6.59
CA CYS A 200 -14.72 1.21 7.93
C CYS A 200 -13.45 1.89 8.47
N ARG A 201 -13.63 2.73 9.48
CA ARG A 201 -12.55 3.43 10.15
C ARG A 201 -12.07 2.61 11.32
N MET A 202 -10.78 2.38 11.41
CA MET A 202 -10.19 1.62 12.51
C MET A 202 -10.30 2.37 13.86
N ASN A 203 -10.39 3.71 13.84
CA ASN A 203 -10.62 4.52 15.04
C ASN A 203 -12.04 4.37 15.65
N GLU A 204 -12.98 3.70 14.97
CA GLU A 204 -14.27 3.30 15.54
C GLU A 204 -14.14 2.08 16.47
N TYR A 205 -13.07 1.29 16.31
CA TYR A 205 -12.86 0.02 17.01
C TYR A 205 -11.69 0.10 18.00
N MET A 206 -10.61 0.78 17.63
CA MET A 206 -9.36 0.83 18.39
C MET A 206 -9.16 2.20 19.05
N PRO A 207 -8.77 2.26 20.34
CA PRO A 207 -8.81 3.51 21.11
C PRO A 207 -7.71 4.51 20.74
N SER A 208 -6.52 4.04 20.33
CA SER A 208 -5.43 4.92 19.89
C SER A 208 -4.41 4.21 19.00
N ARG A 209 -3.65 4.99 18.23
CA ARG A 209 -2.56 4.48 17.38
C ARG A 209 -1.38 3.93 18.21
N SER A 210 -1.19 4.44 19.43
CA SER A 210 -0.21 3.89 20.39
C SER A 210 -0.57 2.46 20.78
N VAL A 211 -1.84 2.21 21.14
CA VAL A 211 -2.34 0.87 21.49
C VAL A 211 -2.17 -0.10 20.32
N PHE A 212 -2.39 0.36 19.09
CA PHE A 212 -2.11 -0.43 17.90
C PHE A 212 -0.62 -0.79 17.78
N THR A 213 0.27 0.19 17.90
CA THR A 213 1.73 0.02 17.77
C THR A 213 2.31 -0.89 18.87
N GLU A 214 1.82 -0.73 20.11
CA GLU A 214 2.15 -1.59 21.24
C GLU A 214 1.68 -3.03 20.99
N GLY A 215 0.46 -3.20 20.46
CA GLY A 215 -0.09 -4.50 20.08
C GLY A 215 0.77 -5.21 19.01
N ILE A 216 1.25 -4.47 18.00
CA ILE A 216 2.18 -5.01 16.99
C ILE A 216 3.48 -5.50 17.64
N THR A 217 4.06 -4.68 18.51
CA THR A 217 5.30 -5.00 19.23
C THR A 217 5.13 -6.27 20.08
N ALA A 218 4.01 -6.37 20.82
CA ALA A 218 3.68 -7.53 21.62
C ALA A 218 3.48 -8.80 20.76
N ALA A 219 2.72 -8.69 19.66
CA ALA A 219 2.44 -9.83 18.78
C ALA A 219 3.69 -10.32 18.02
N LEU A 220 4.64 -9.43 17.72
CA LEU A 220 5.94 -9.81 17.15
C LEU A 220 6.80 -10.64 18.12
N GLY A 221 6.67 -10.42 19.43
CA GLY A 221 7.42 -11.13 20.48
C GLY A 221 7.24 -12.65 20.47
N ASP A 222 6.17 -13.16 19.83
CA ASP A 222 5.93 -14.60 19.69
C ASP A 222 6.91 -15.27 18.72
N HIS A 223 7.46 -14.52 17.77
CA HIS A 223 8.34 -15.03 16.71
C HIS A 223 9.71 -14.38 16.69
N PHE A 224 9.86 -13.19 17.26
CA PHE A 224 11.06 -12.37 17.14
C PHE A 224 11.48 -11.78 18.48
N THR A 225 12.79 -11.65 18.66
CA THR A 225 13.32 -10.66 19.59
C THR A 225 13.19 -9.29 18.93
N VAL A 226 12.41 -8.39 19.52
CA VAL A 226 12.15 -7.05 18.96
C VAL A 226 13.15 -6.04 19.51
N GLN A 227 13.82 -5.30 18.63
CA GLN A 227 14.74 -4.22 18.97
C GLN A 227 14.31 -2.91 18.31
N HIS A 228 14.00 -1.89 19.11
CA HIS A 228 13.79 -0.54 18.59
C HIS A 228 15.08 0.00 17.99
N THR A 229 14.98 0.53 16.77
CA THR A 229 16.10 1.06 15.99
C THR A 229 15.73 2.43 15.47
N GLU A 230 16.62 3.41 15.67
CA GLU A 230 16.47 4.75 15.10
C GLU A 230 16.62 4.71 13.58
N LEU A 231 15.88 5.57 12.88
CA LEU A 231 15.82 5.58 11.42
C LEU A 231 17.20 5.82 10.78
N GLU A 232 18.01 6.69 11.38
CA GLU A 232 19.37 7.03 10.95
C GLU A 232 20.33 5.86 11.10
N THR A 233 20.09 4.97 12.07
CA THR A 233 20.91 3.77 12.28
C THR A 233 20.52 2.64 11.33
N ALA A 234 19.31 2.69 10.76
CA ALA A 234 18.82 1.68 9.82
C ALA A 234 19.49 1.74 8.44
N LEU A 235 20.17 2.86 8.13
CA LEU A 235 20.80 3.10 6.85
C LEU A 235 22.29 3.42 7.06
N PRO A 236 23.23 2.52 6.72
CA PRO A 236 24.63 2.92 6.59
C PRO A 236 24.75 4.01 5.51
N GLU A 237 25.63 4.98 5.75
CA GLU A 237 25.81 6.20 4.97
C GLU A 237 25.88 5.97 3.44
N ASP A 238 25.51 7.03 2.72
CA ASP A 238 25.12 7.11 1.30
C ASP A 238 26.27 6.89 0.29
N HIS A 239 27.08 5.84 0.49
CA HIS A 239 28.18 5.46 -0.40
C HIS A 239 27.78 4.47 -1.49
N ASP A 240 26.49 4.30 -1.75
CA ASP A 240 26.00 3.24 -2.63
C ASP A 240 25.02 3.79 -3.67
N ASP A 241 25.24 3.48 -4.96
CA ASP A 241 24.48 3.92 -6.15
C ASP A 241 23.05 3.33 -6.21
N PHE A 242 22.42 3.09 -5.07
CA PHE A 242 21.10 2.49 -4.99
C PHE A 242 20.03 3.48 -5.49
N MET A 243 19.51 3.21 -6.68
CA MET A 243 18.36 3.94 -7.24
C MET A 243 17.06 3.18 -7.00
N PRO A 244 16.14 3.70 -6.16
CA PRO A 244 14.82 3.10 -5.97
C PRO A 244 14.04 3.06 -7.29
N SER A 245 13.34 1.95 -7.53
CA SER A 245 12.40 1.83 -8.65
C SER A 245 11.06 2.50 -8.36
N THR A 246 10.74 2.74 -7.09
CA THR A 246 9.61 3.56 -6.68
C THR A 246 9.81 5.00 -7.10
N LYS A 247 8.84 5.56 -7.82
CA LYS A 247 8.93 6.91 -8.38
C LYS A 247 7.60 7.64 -8.41
N VAL A 248 7.68 8.97 -8.30
CA VAL A 248 6.57 9.88 -8.59
C VAL A 248 6.38 9.95 -10.10
N LEU A 249 5.12 9.89 -10.56
CA LEU A 249 4.77 10.14 -11.95
C LEU A 249 4.64 11.64 -12.18
N SER A 250 5.23 12.16 -13.26
CA SER A 250 5.21 13.60 -13.51
C SER A 250 3.80 14.04 -13.96
N PRO A 251 3.41 15.31 -13.71
CA PRO A 251 2.19 15.87 -14.27
C PRO A 251 2.13 15.76 -15.80
N GLN A 252 3.29 15.84 -16.48
CA GLN A 252 3.38 15.67 -17.93
C GLN A 252 3.01 14.24 -18.35
N ASP A 253 3.52 13.21 -17.64
CA ASP A 253 3.16 11.81 -17.91
C ASP A 253 1.64 11.60 -17.80
N LEU A 254 1.02 12.22 -16.79
CA LEU A 254 -0.43 12.16 -16.58
C LEU A 254 -1.20 12.88 -17.70
N GLN A 255 -0.71 14.04 -18.15
CA GLN A 255 -1.31 14.80 -19.24
C GLN A 255 -1.21 14.05 -20.58
N ASP A 256 -0.08 13.40 -20.87
CA ASP A 256 0.14 12.63 -22.10
C ASP A 256 -0.82 11.43 -22.19
N ILE A 257 -1.18 10.84 -21.05
CA ILE A 257 -2.19 9.77 -20.97
C ILE A 257 -3.60 10.27 -21.31
N ILE A 258 -3.92 11.52 -21.00
CA ILE A 258 -5.20 12.14 -21.42
C ILE A 258 -5.17 12.35 -22.94
N SER A 259 -4.13 13.01 -23.45
CA SER A 259 -3.99 13.37 -24.86
C SER A 259 -4.00 12.16 -25.79
N SER A 260 -3.42 11.03 -25.38
CA SER A 260 -3.41 9.78 -26.17
C SER A 260 -4.78 9.07 -26.25
N LYS A 261 -5.75 9.44 -25.41
CA LYS A 261 -7.11 8.89 -25.43
C LYS A 261 -8.13 9.79 -26.13
N GLU A 262 -7.82 11.06 -26.33
CA GLU A 262 -8.70 11.97 -27.07
C GLU A 262 -8.54 11.70 -28.57
N PRO A 263 -9.65 11.51 -29.33
CA PRO A 263 -9.55 11.36 -30.78
C PRO A 263 -8.88 12.61 -31.35
N PRO A 264 -8.01 12.48 -32.38
CA PRO A 264 -7.32 13.62 -32.95
C PRO A 264 -8.35 14.67 -33.34
N THR A 265 -8.21 15.86 -32.76
CA THR A 265 -9.05 17.00 -33.07
C THR A 265 -8.91 17.27 -34.56
N LEU A 266 -9.95 16.97 -35.34
CA LEU A 266 -10.06 17.42 -36.73
C LEU A 266 -10.06 18.94 -36.67
N VAL A 267 -8.89 19.54 -36.82
CA VAL A 267 -8.75 20.96 -37.16
C VAL A 267 -9.40 21.11 -38.52
N ARG A 268 -10.72 21.41 -38.54
CA ARG A 268 -11.37 21.95 -39.71
C ARG A 268 -10.69 23.29 -39.98
N ARG A 269 -9.67 23.29 -40.84
CA ARG A 269 -9.29 24.49 -41.58
C ARG A 269 -10.53 24.88 -42.38
N CYS A 270 -11.31 25.84 -41.88
CA CYS A 270 -12.17 26.63 -42.73
C CYS A 270 -11.25 27.42 -43.66
N SER A 271 -10.93 26.82 -44.80
CA SER A 271 -10.43 27.54 -45.95
C SER A 271 -11.60 28.33 -46.51
N SER A 272 -11.72 29.58 -46.09
CA SER A 272 -12.50 30.58 -46.80
C SER A 272 -11.95 30.71 -48.22
N ASN A 273 -12.69 30.23 -49.21
CA ASN A 273 -12.88 30.85 -50.54
C ASN A 273 -13.59 29.85 -51.46
N ILE A 274 -14.78 30.20 -51.95
CA ILE A 274 -15.06 30.50 -53.37
C ILE A 274 -16.55 30.81 -53.54
N PHE A 275 -16.78 31.85 -54.33
CA PHE A 275 -18.00 32.40 -54.90
C PHE A 275 -19.09 31.40 -55.34
N GLY A 276 -20.35 31.83 -55.18
CA GLY A 276 -21.31 31.87 -56.29
C GLY A 276 -22.34 30.75 -56.43
N SER A 277 -23.58 31.04 -56.06
CA SER A 277 -24.77 31.02 -56.94
C SER A 277 -26.06 30.59 -56.23
N LEU A 278 -27.16 31.12 -56.78
CA LEU A 278 -28.53 31.19 -56.31
C LEU A 278 -29.20 29.83 -55.99
N GLY A 279 -30.18 29.85 -55.08
CA GLY A 279 -31.20 28.78 -55.03
C GLY A 279 -32.08 28.72 -53.78
N ALA A 280 -33.17 29.49 -53.80
CA ALA A 280 -34.50 29.26 -53.23
C ALA A 280 -34.75 28.46 -51.91
N VAL A 281 -35.37 29.18 -50.95
CA VAL A 281 -36.69 28.97 -50.30
C VAL A 281 -36.99 27.71 -49.44
N ALA A 282 -37.48 28.04 -48.22
CA ALA A 282 -38.57 27.45 -47.41
C ALA A 282 -38.26 26.53 -46.20
N TRP A 283 -38.69 27.07 -45.05
CA TRP A 283 -38.91 26.56 -43.67
C TRP A 283 -37.70 26.07 -42.88
#